data_AF-A0A847M5A4-F1
#
_entry.id   AF-A0A847M5A4-F1
#
_cell.length_a   1.000
_cell.length_b   1.000
_cell.length_c   1.000
_cell.angle_alpha   90.00
_cell.angle_beta   90.00
_cell.angle_gamma   90.00
#
_symmetry.space_group_name_H-M   'P 1'
#
loop_
_entity.id
_entity.type
_entity.pdbx_description
1 polymer ?
#
loop_
_entity_poly.entity_id
_entity_poly.type
_entity_poly.pdbx_seq_one_letter_code
_entity_poly.pdbx_strand_id
1 'polypeptide(L)' 'MTRLGTLLAATLVGLAAVNRTESRGAHYRVDYRDESPHMRCHTLIRRAPHTYEPQLTYAPVVEQRM' A
#
# COMPACT_ATOMS: atom_id res chain seq x y z
N MET A 1 10.10 11.17 15.73
CA MET A 1 10.55 10.04 14.86
C MET A 1 12.05 10.11 14.71
N THR A 2 12.76 8.99 14.81
CA THR A 2 14.21 8.93 14.48
C THR A 2 14.38 8.96 12.96
N ARG A 3 15.55 9.38 12.45
CA ARG A 3 15.84 9.37 11.00
C ARG A 3 15.60 7.99 10.36
N LEU A 4 15.92 6.92 11.09
CA LEU A 4 15.69 5.54 10.66
C LEU A 4 14.20 5.21 10.52
N GLY A 5 13.36 5.66 11.47
CA GLY A 5 11.91 5.47 11.39
C GLY A 5 11.27 6.20 10.22
N THR A 6 11.74 7.41 9.90
CA THR A 6 11.28 8.17 8.73
C THR A 6 11.65 7.48 7.42
N LEU A 7 12.88 6.97 7.30
CA LEU A 7 13.32 6.24 6.11
C LEU A 7 12.48 4.97 5.92
N LEU A 8 12.26 4.20 6.98
CA LEU A 8 11.43 3.00 6.92
C LEU A 8 10.01 3.32 6.45
N ALA A 9 9.36 4.34 7.03
CA ALA A 9 8.02 4.75 6.62
C ALA A 9 7.96 5.13 5.13
N ALA A 10 8.93 5.93 4.65
CA ALA A 10 9.01 6.32 3.24
C ALA A 10 9.19 5.11 2.32
N THR A 11 10.06 4.16 2.68
CA THR A 11 10.26 2.92 1.93
C THR A 11 8.99 2.08 1.84
N LEU A 12 8.27 1.92 2.95
CA LEU A 12 7.03 1.15 3.00
C LEU A 12 5.91 1.82 2.15
N VAL A 13 5.80 3.15 2.20
CA VAL A 13 4.86 3.90 1.35
C VAL A 13 5.21 3.73 -0.13
N GLY A 14 6.49 3.88 -0.51
CA GLY A 14 6.93 3.68 -1.88
C GLY A 14 6.65 2.27 -2.38
N LEU A 15 6.90 1.25 -1.54
CA LEU A 15 6.61 -0.14 -1.88
C LEU A 15 5.11 -0.39 -2.11
N ALA A 16 4.23 0.15 -1.26
CA ALA A 16 2.79 0.10 -1.48
C ALA A 16 2.38 0.80 -2.79
N ALA A 17 2.93 1.99 -3.06
CA ALA A 17 2.61 2.78 -4.24
C ALA A 17 3.00 2.08 -5.55
N VAL A 18 4.20 1.47 -5.59
CA VAL A 18 4.68 0.73 -6.77
C VAL A 18 3.81 -0.49 -7.07
N ASN A 19 3.38 -1.22 -6.04
CA ASN A 19 2.57 -2.43 -6.19
C ASN A 19 1.07 -2.15 -6.43
N ARG A 20 0.62 -0.90 -6.26
CA ARG A 20 -0.76 -0.49 -6.53
C ARG A 20 -0.87 0.11 -7.94
N THR A 21 -1.35 -0.67 -8.89
CA THR A 21 -1.49 -0.29 -10.31
C THR A 21 -2.90 0.25 -10.61
N GLU A 22 -3.30 1.27 -9.85
CA GLU A 22 -4.51 2.07 -10.07
C GLU A 22 -4.25 3.50 -9.58
N SER A 23 -5.16 4.42 -9.89
CA SER A 23 -5.23 5.72 -9.22
C SER A 23 -6.52 5.81 -8.40
N ARG A 24 -6.41 6.18 -7.13
CA ARG A 24 -7.56 6.29 -6.20
C ARG A 24 -7.26 7.30 -5.10
N GLY A 25 -8.08 8.36 -5.02
CA GLY A 25 -7.89 9.42 -4.03
C GLY A 25 -6.54 10.11 -4.17
N ALA A 26 -5.73 10.11 -3.11
CA ALA A 26 -4.41 10.76 -3.10
C ALA A 26 -3.29 9.98 -3.81
N HIS A 27 -3.51 8.70 -4.13
CA HIS A 27 -2.54 7.89 -4.89
C HIS A 27 -2.85 8.02 -6.38
N TYR A 28 -1.96 8.66 -7.14
CA TYR A 28 -2.10 8.87 -8.58
C TYR A 28 -0.90 8.32 -9.35
N ARG A 29 -1.17 7.63 -10.46
CA ARG A 29 -0.17 7.03 -11.35
C ARG A 29 -0.48 7.39 -12.79
N VAL A 30 0.50 7.96 -13.48
CA VAL A 30 0.36 8.38 -14.89
C VAL A 30 0.17 7.19 -15.85
N ASP A 31 0.68 6.02 -15.46
CA ASP A 31 0.60 4.75 -16.17
C ASP A 31 -0.62 3.89 -15.79
N TYR A 32 -1.35 4.26 -14.72
CA TYR A 32 -2.59 3.62 -14.29
C TYR A 32 -3.58 4.68 -13.77
N ARG A 33 -4.15 5.47 -14.69
CA ARG A 33 -4.88 6.70 -14.38
C ARG A 33 -6.25 6.50 -13.76
N ASP A 34 -6.85 5.34 -13.99
CA ASP A 34 -8.19 5.02 -13.53
C ASP A 34 -8.15 4.17 -12.26
N GLU A 35 -9.26 4.22 -11.53
CA GLU A 35 -9.48 3.31 -10.41
C GLU A 35 -9.86 1.91 -10.94
N SER A 36 -9.49 0.87 -10.20
CA SER A 36 -9.82 -0.50 -10.60
C SER A 36 -10.65 -1.24 -9.56
N PRO A 37 -11.81 -1.82 -9.93
CA PRO A 37 -12.66 -2.55 -8.98
C PRO A 37 -11.93 -3.71 -8.27
N HIS A 38 -11.03 -4.40 -8.96
CA HIS A 38 -10.25 -5.50 -8.38
C HIS A 38 -9.21 -5.05 -7.35
N MET A 39 -8.89 -3.74 -7.31
CA MET A 39 -7.98 -3.12 -6.35
C MET A 39 -8.70 -2.42 -5.19
N ARG A 40 -10.02 -2.58 -5.06
CA ARG A 40 -10.80 -2.05 -3.92
C ARG A 40 -10.55 -2.87 -2.65
N CYS A 41 -9.33 -2.78 -2.15
CA CYS A 41 -8.80 -3.46 -0.97
C CYS A 41 -7.75 -2.58 -0.26
N HIS A 42 -7.52 -2.86 1.02
CA HIS A 42 -6.43 -2.29 1.80
C HIS A 42 -5.12 -3.02 1.48
N THR A 43 -4.06 -2.25 1.21
CA THR A 43 -2.69 -2.77 1.19
C THR A 43 -2.17 -2.85 2.63
N LEU A 44 -1.76 -4.04 3.06
CA LEU A 44 -1.18 -4.28 4.38
C LEU A 44 0.27 -4.71 4.21
N ILE A 45 1.19 -4.00 4.87
CA ILE A 45 2.60 -4.38 4.90
C ILE A 45 2.93 -4.95 6.28
N ARG A 46 3.45 -6.17 6.30
CA ARG A 46 3.85 -6.89 7.51
C ARG A 46 5.34 -7.17 7.49
N ARG A 47 5.96 -7.23 8.67
CA ARG A 47 7.32 -7.74 8.82
C ARG A 47 7.30 -9.26 8.62
N ALA A 48 8.14 -9.79 7.74
CA ALA A 48 8.29 -11.23 7.59
C ALA A 48 8.90 -11.85 8.88
N PRO A 49 8.50 -13.07 9.28
CA PRO A 49 9.00 -13.70 10.50
C PRO A 49 10.49 -14.05 10.44
N HIS A 50 11.04 -14.28 9.25
CA HIS A 50 12.40 -14.82 9.04
C HIS A 50 13.25 -14.04 8.05
N THR A 51 12.69 -13.02 7.40
CA THR A 51 13.43 -12.11 6.54
C THR A 51 13.19 -10.68 7.03
N TYR A 52 14.15 -9.79 6.80
CA TYR A 52 13.93 -8.35 7.04
C TYR A 52 13.11 -7.70 5.93
N GLU A 53 12.54 -8.50 5.03
CA GLU A 53 11.79 -8.03 3.88
C GLU A 53 10.32 -7.78 4.26
N PRO A 54 9.75 -6.65 3.80
CA PRO A 54 8.33 -6.38 3.95
C PRO A 54 7.48 -7.33 3.08
N GLN A 55 6.46 -7.95 3.68
CA GLN A 55 5.46 -8.74 2.97
C GLN A 55 4.21 -7.92 2.70
N LEU A 56 3.80 -7.84 1.44
CA LEU A 56 2.56 -7.20 1.03
C LEU A 56 1.43 -8.22 1.02
N THR A 57 0.33 -7.87 1.68
CA THR A 57 -0.91 -8.62 1.68
C THR A 57 -2.07 -7.66 1.44
N TYR A 58 -3.21 -8.17 1.00
CA TYR A 58 -4.39 -7.37 0.69
C TYR A 58 -5.57 -7.83 1.53
N ALA A 59 -6.33 -6.88 2.06
CA ALA A 59 -7.55 -7.17 2.81
C ALA A 59 -8.75 -6.45 2.17
N PRO A 60 -9.92 -7.11 2.07
CA PRO A 60 -11.10 -6.47 1.50
C PRO A 60 -11.49 -5.24 2.31
N VAL A 61 -12.04 -4.23 1.64
CA VAL A 61 -12.71 -3.11 2.34
C VAL A 61 -14.00 -3.66 2.93
N VAL A 62 -14.16 -3.56 4.25
CA VAL A 62 -15.45 -3.85 4.89
C VAL A 62 -16.29 -2.60 4.75
N GLU A 63 -17.31 -2.64 3.89
CA GLU A 63 -18.27 -1.55 3.77
C GLU A 63 -19.09 -1.47 5.06
N GLN A 64 -18.75 -0.53 5.94
CA GLN A 64 -19.64 -0.15 7.02
C GLN A 64 -20.81 0.60 6.38
N ARG A 65 -21.99 -0.03 6.37
CA ARG A 65 -23.24 0.67 6.04
C ARG A 65 -23.41 1.78 7.08
N MET A 66 -23.36 3.03 6.63
CA MET A 66 -23.82 4.18 7.40
C MET A 66 -25.34 4.15 7.51
#